data_AF-A0A6G8FKX0-F1
#
_entry.id   AF-A0A6G8FKX0-F1
#
_cell.length_a   1.000
_cell.length_b   1.000
_cell.length_c   1.000
_cell.angle_alpha   90.00
_cell.angle_beta   90.00
_cell.angle_gamma   90.00
#
_symmetry.space_group_name_H-M   'P 1'
#
loop_
_entity.id
_entity.type
_entity.pdbx_description
1 polymer ?
#
loop_
_entity_poly.entity_id
_entity_poly.type
_entity_poly.pdbx_seq_one_letter_code
_entity_poly.pdbx_strand_id
1 'polypeptide(L)'
;MTTIDMLPELPEESEPSTADTASGPRADYAKRRTFTAEYKRQIVAEYDQAAHGEKGSILRRERLYDSHIQEWRAANTAGLLATGTRKGRPAGSARTAEQKRIVELERENAKLRGEALKKDRVIADRDAALEVLGKGVSFLEALSSRNRS
;
A
#
# COMPACT_ATOMS: atom_id res chain seq x y z
N MET A 1 39.66 -26.76 72.15
CA MET A 1 38.27 -26.85 71.64
C MET A 1 38.12 -25.74 70.61
N THR A 2 38.50 -26.03 69.36
CA THR A 2 37.59 -26.31 68.22
C THR A 2 37.08 -24.99 67.63
N THR A 3 37.77 -24.40 66.64
CA THR A 3 37.72 -24.65 65.17
C THR A 3 36.43 -24.14 64.53
N ILE A 4 36.58 -23.23 63.55
CA ILE A 4 35.87 -23.09 62.25
C ILE A 4 36.28 -21.71 61.67
N ASP A 5 37.23 -21.65 60.71
CA ASP A 5 37.06 -21.66 59.22
C ASP A 5 36.88 -20.21 58.68
N MET A 6 37.88 -19.52 58.11
CA MET A 6 38.44 -19.58 56.75
C MET A 6 37.40 -19.56 55.61
N LEU A 7 37.12 -18.38 55.02
CA LEU A 7 37.16 -18.01 53.56
C LEU A 7 36.54 -16.58 53.30
N PRO A 8 36.62 -15.96 52.10
CA PRO A 8 37.40 -14.75 51.82
C PRO A 8 36.55 -13.52 51.41
N GLU A 9 37.25 -12.45 51.03
CA GLU A 9 36.78 -11.09 50.74
C GLU A 9 36.35 -10.85 49.26
N LEU A 10 35.21 -10.15 49.08
CA LEU A 10 34.60 -9.44 47.90
C LEU A 10 33.84 -10.23 46.80
N PRO A 11 32.83 -9.63 46.08
CA PRO A 11 32.39 -8.21 46.08
C PRO A 11 30.87 -7.97 46.27
N GLU A 12 30.54 -6.68 46.39
CA GLU A 12 29.22 -6.04 46.52
C GLU A 12 28.12 -6.59 45.60
N GLU A 13 27.03 -7.09 46.21
CA GLU A 13 25.78 -7.35 45.53
C GLU A 13 25.10 -6.01 45.18
N SER A 14 25.26 -5.60 43.92
CA SER A 14 24.43 -4.58 43.30
C SER A 14 23.08 -5.19 42.95
N GLU A 15 22.14 -5.14 43.88
CA GLU A 15 20.72 -5.31 43.59
C GLU A 15 20.32 -4.33 42.46
N PRO A 16 19.73 -4.81 41.34
CA PRO A 16 19.17 -3.89 40.36
C PRO A 16 17.93 -3.25 40.98
N SER A 17 18.15 -2.10 41.62
CA SER A 17 17.12 -1.12 41.95
C SER A 17 16.21 -0.98 40.74
N THR A 18 15.03 -1.60 40.81
CA THR A 18 13.92 -1.33 39.90
C THR A 18 13.45 0.08 40.22
N ALA A 19 14.21 1.04 39.69
CA ALA A 19 13.91 2.45 39.73
C ALA A 19 12.53 2.67 39.14
N ASP A 20 11.58 2.92 40.03
CA ASP A 20 10.73 4.10 39.99
C ASP A 20 10.42 4.62 38.56
N THR A 21 9.33 4.15 37.98
CA THR A 21 8.76 4.83 36.81
C THR A 21 7.24 4.71 36.80
N ALA A 22 6.58 5.30 37.80
CA ALA A 22 5.15 5.57 37.70
C ALA A 22 4.72 6.81 38.52
N SER A 23 5.51 7.88 38.53
CA SER A 23 5.04 9.18 39.02
C SER A 23 5.39 10.29 38.03
N GLY A 24 4.77 10.22 36.85
CA GLY A 24 4.75 11.31 35.89
C GLY A 24 3.37 11.97 35.89
N PRO A 25 3.22 13.25 35.48
CA PRO A 25 1.95 13.98 35.39
C PRO A 25 0.88 13.37 34.46
N ARG A 26 1.12 12.15 33.94
CA ARG A 26 0.27 11.40 33.03
C ARG A 26 -0.16 10.03 33.57
N ALA A 27 0.17 9.71 34.82
CA ALA A 27 -0.18 8.43 35.45
C ALA A 27 -1.71 8.23 35.52
N ASP A 28 -2.47 9.31 35.69
CA ASP A 28 -3.93 9.27 35.84
C ASP A 28 -4.70 9.26 34.51
N TYR A 29 -4.02 9.27 33.36
CA TYR A 29 -4.67 9.30 32.05
C TYR A 29 -4.89 7.89 31.50
N ALA A 30 -6.01 7.70 30.80
CA ALA A 30 -6.31 6.47 30.08
C ALA A 30 -5.15 6.08 29.15
N LYS A 31 -4.64 4.85 29.33
CA LYS A 31 -3.47 4.35 28.59
C LYS A 31 -3.81 4.24 27.12
N ARG A 32 -3.06 4.95 26.27
CA ARG A 32 -3.23 4.88 24.81
C ARG A 32 -2.94 3.46 24.33
N ARG A 33 -3.77 2.96 23.41
CA ARG A 33 -3.56 1.66 22.76
C ARG A 33 -2.19 1.63 22.07
N THR A 34 -1.45 0.55 22.29
CA THR A 34 -0.19 0.25 21.61
C THR A 34 -0.40 -0.90 20.62
N PHE A 35 0.19 -0.80 19.44
CA PHE A 35 0.10 -1.82 18.40
C PHE A 35 1.37 -2.64 18.39
N THR A 36 1.25 -3.95 18.67
CA THR A 36 2.37 -4.89 18.60
C THR A 36 2.82 -5.09 17.15
N ALA A 37 4.07 -5.51 16.94
CA ALA A 37 4.59 -5.80 15.61
C ALA A 37 3.79 -6.89 14.89
N GLU A 38 3.35 -7.90 15.63
CA GLU A 38 2.52 -9.00 15.13
C GLU A 38 1.16 -8.50 14.66
N TYR A 39 0.49 -7.67 15.48
CA TYR A 39 -0.80 -7.08 15.11
C TYR A 39 -0.68 -6.26 13.82
N LYS A 40 0.38 -5.45 13.70
CA LYS A 40 0.63 -4.66 12.49
C LYS A 40 0.81 -5.55 11.26
N ARG A 41 1.60 -6.64 11.37
CA ARG A 41 1.81 -7.62 10.28
C ARG A 41 0.51 -8.28 9.86
N GLN A 42 -0.30 -8.71 10.83
CA GLN A 42 -1.58 -9.36 10.56
C GLN A 42 -2.54 -8.44 9.81
N ILE A 43 -2.73 -7.21 10.29
CA ILE A 43 -3.63 -6.25 9.66
C ILE A 43 -3.13 -5.85 8.26
N VAL A 44 -1.82 -5.69 8.06
CA VAL A 44 -1.24 -5.43 6.74
C VAL A 44 -1.53 -6.58 5.77
N ALA A 45 -1.33 -7.83 6.21
CA ALA A 45 -1.62 -8.99 5.39
C ALA A 45 -3.12 -9.09 5.01
N GLU A 46 -4.02 -8.85 5.97
CA GLU A 46 -5.46 -8.84 5.73
C GLU A 46 -5.87 -7.72 4.76
N TYR A 47 -5.29 -6.51 4.91
CA TYR A 47 -5.54 -5.38 4.02
C TYR A 47 -5.04 -5.62 2.59
N ASP A 48 -3.89 -6.30 2.45
CA ASP A 48 -3.30 -6.61 1.15
C ASP A 48 -4.07 -7.71 0.40
N GLN A 49 -4.68 -8.65 1.12
CA GLN A 49 -5.53 -9.71 0.57
C GLN A 49 -6.95 -9.23 0.23
N ALA A 50 -7.42 -8.14 0.85
CA ALA A 50 -8.79 -7.64 0.69
C ALA A 50 -9.08 -7.07 -0.71
N ALA A 51 -10.28 -7.35 -1.22
CA ALA A 51 -10.77 -6.83 -2.50
C ALA A 51 -11.04 -5.31 -2.45
N HIS A 52 -11.16 -4.69 -3.63
CA HIS A 52 -11.50 -3.27 -3.74
C HIS A 52 -12.92 -3.03 -3.18
N GLY A 53 -13.01 -2.32 -2.06
CA GLY A 53 -14.27 -2.05 -1.33
C GLY A 53 -14.29 -2.63 0.09
N GLU A 54 -13.60 -3.73 0.35
CA GLU A 54 -13.58 -4.40 1.66
C GLU A 54 -12.53 -3.80 2.61
N LYS A 55 -11.50 -3.18 2.05
CA LYS A 55 -10.43 -2.49 2.79
C LYS A 55 -10.97 -1.48 3.80
N GLY A 56 -12.02 -0.72 3.43
CA GLY A 56 -12.65 0.24 4.33
C GLY A 56 -13.42 -0.40 5.50
N SER A 57 -13.90 -1.64 5.34
CA SER A 57 -14.54 -2.39 6.42
C SER A 57 -13.53 -2.79 7.50
N ILE A 58 -12.38 -3.31 7.08
CA ILE A 58 -11.26 -3.68 7.96
C ILE A 58 -10.79 -2.48 8.78
N LEU A 59 -10.59 -1.33 8.12
CA LEU A 59 -10.16 -0.09 8.79
C LEU A 59 -11.15 0.37 9.87
N ARG A 60 -12.46 0.29 9.61
CA ARG A 60 -13.50 0.69 10.58
C ARG A 60 -13.58 -0.29 11.75
N ARG A 61 -13.49 -1.59 11.50
CA ARG A 61 -13.49 -2.64 12.53
C ARG A 61 -12.32 -2.44 13.51
N GLU A 62 -11.14 -2.17 12.97
CA GLU A 62 -9.93 -1.99 13.77
C GLU A 62 -9.75 -0.56 14.32
N ARG A 63 -10.64 0.37 13.94
CA ARG A 63 -10.55 1.83 14.18
C ARG A 63 -9.21 2.42 13.73
N LEU A 64 -8.75 1.99 12.56
CA LEU A 64 -7.51 2.44 11.92
C LEU A 64 -7.80 3.44 10.80
N TYR A 65 -6.89 4.40 10.64
CA TYR A 65 -6.86 5.28 9.50
C TYR A 65 -5.94 4.69 8.41
N ASP A 66 -6.21 5.03 7.16
CA ASP A 66 -5.44 4.55 6.00
C ASP A 66 -3.94 4.87 6.13
N SER A 67 -3.60 6.01 6.76
CA SER A 67 -2.22 6.40 7.05
C SER A 67 -1.47 5.38 7.91
N HIS A 68 -2.12 4.75 8.90
CA HIS A 68 -1.48 3.74 9.72
C HIS A 68 -1.10 2.50 8.90
N ILE A 69 -1.96 2.06 7.98
CA ILE A 69 -1.70 0.90 7.15
C ILE A 69 -0.56 1.18 6.17
N GLN A 70 -0.53 2.37 5.57
CA GLN A 70 0.56 2.75 4.69
C GLN A 70 1.91 2.78 5.42
N GLU A 71 1.95 3.37 6.62
CA GLU A 71 3.15 3.39 7.47
C GLU A 71 3.61 1.96 7.82
N TRP A 72 2.67 1.08 8.17
CA TRP A 72 3.00 -0.29 8.55
C TRP A 72 3.41 -1.15 7.34
N ARG A 73 2.84 -0.91 6.16
CA ARG A 73 3.26 -1.55 4.91
C ARG A 73 4.70 -1.19 4.57
N ALA A 74 5.03 0.10 4.62
CA ALA A 74 6.41 0.56 4.39
C ALA A 74 7.39 -0.04 5.41
N ALA A 75 7.02 -0.05 6.68
CA ALA A 75 7.82 -0.67 7.74
C ALA A 75 7.94 -2.20 7.58
N ASN A 76 6.93 -2.88 7.04
CA ASN A 76 6.95 -4.32 6.78
C ASN A 76 7.94 -4.65 5.66
N THR A 77 7.84 -3.94 4.53
CA THR A 77 8.76 -4.11 3.38
C THR A 77 10.21 -3.80 3.78
N ALA A 78 10.42 -2.85 4.69
CA ALA A 78 11.75 -2.53 5.22
C ALA A 78 12.25 -3.49 6.32
N GLY A 79 11.44 -4.45 6.79
CA GLY A 79 11.77 -5.33 7.91
C GLY A 79 11.85 -4.63 9.28
N LEU A 80 11.35 -3.40 9.38
CA LEU A 80 11.47 -2.52 10.55
C LEU A 80 10.28 -2.63 11.53
N LEU A 81 9.31 -3.51 11.30
CA LEU A 81 8.15 -3.63 12.19
C LEU A 81 8.49 -4.12 13.59
N ALA A 82 9.52 -4.96 13.75
CA ALA A 82 9.98 -5.46 15.04
C ALA A 82 10.87 -4.44 15.78
N THR A 83 11.61 -3.63 15.03
CA THR A 83 12.48 -2.57 15.53
C THR A 83 11.63 -1.35 15.83
N GLY A 84 10.88 -1.41 16.94
CA GLY A 84 9.91 -0.40 17.35
C GLY A 84 10.36 1.01 16.98
N THR A 85 9.66 1.62 16.03
CA THR A 85 9.98 2.96 15.52
C THR A 85 9.89 3.93 16.69
N ARG A 86 11.05 4.29 17.26
CA ARG A 86 11.12 5.26 18.34
C ARG A 86 10.46 6.56 17.86
N LYS A 87 9.51 7.01 18.67
CA LYS A 87 8.68 8.20 18.57
C LYS A 87 9.50 9.43 18.11
N GLY A 88 9.54 9.64 16.80
CA GLY A 88 10.06 10.84 16.17
C GLY A 88 9.32 10.99 14.85
N ARG A 89 8.37 11.92 14.82
CA ARG A 89 7.57 12.29 13.65
C ARG A 89 8.42 12.24 12.36
N PRO A 90 8.03 11.51 11.30
CA PRO A 90 8.68 11.71 10.01
C PRO A 90 8.32 13.13 9.56
N ALA A 91 9.35 13.94 9.39
CA ALA A 91 9.23 15.31 8.91
C ALA A 91 8.56 15.29 7.53
N GLY A 92 7.39 15.92 7.43
CA GLY A 92 6.70 16.20 6.17
C GLY A 92 6.17 14.97 5.45
N SER A 93 4.86 14.89 5.24
CA SER A 93 4.26 13.93 4.32
C SER A 93 4.62 14.28 2.87
N ALA A 94 5.90 14.13 2.51
CA ALA A 94 6.29 14.01 1.13
C ALA A 94 5.64 12.72 0.62
N ARG A 95 4.89 12.82 -0.49
CA ARG A 95 4.36 11.66 -1.20
C ARG A 95 5.47 10.61 -1.33
N THR A 96 5.23 9.43 -0.78
CA THR A 96 6.13 8.28 -0.86
C THR A 96 6.52 8.04 -2.33
N ALA A 97 7.70 7.51 -2.60
CA ALA A 97 8.14 7.26 -3.99
C ALA A 97 7.12 6.44 -4.79
N GLU A 98 6.45 5.50 -4.11
CA GLU A 98 5.33 4.71 -4.66
C GLU A 98 4.13 5.58 -5.03
N GLN A 99 3.75 6.54 -4.17
CA GLN A 99 2.63 7.45 -4.44
C GLN A 99 2.90 8.36 -5.64
N LYS A 100 4.16 8.76 -5.86
CA LYS A 100 4.55 9.51 -7.06
C LYS A 100 4.41 8.64 -8.31
N ARG A 101 4.87 7.38 -8.26
CA ARG A 101 4.74 6.42 -9.35
C ARG A 101 3.28 6.11 -9.68
N ILE A 102 2.41 5.96 -8.67
CA ILE A 102 0.97 5.74 -8.89
C ILE A 102 0.37 6.90 -9.69
N VAL A 103 0.63 8.14 -9.27
CA VAL A 103 0.10 9.33 -9.97
C VAL A 103 0.65 9.44 -11.40
N GLU A 104 1.90 9.08 -11.62
CA GLU A 104 2.52 9.05 -12.95
C GLU A 104 1.89 7.97 -13.85
N LEU A 105 1.74 6.75 -13.33
CA LEU A 105 1.09 5.64 -14.02
C LEU A 105 -0.38 5.90 -14.32
N GLU A 106 -1.10 6.60 -13.44
CA GLU A 106 -2.50 7.00 -13.68
C GLU A 106 -2.60 8.02 -14.81
N ARG A 107 -1.68 9.00 -14.85
CA ARG A 107 -1.62 9.99 -15.94
C ARG A 107 -1.29 9.33 -17.27
N GLU A 108 -0.33 8.42 -17.27
CA GLU A 108 0.05 7.67 -18.47
C GLU A 108 -1.10 6.80 -18.96
N ASN A 109 -1.78 6.08 -18.07
CA ASN A 109 -2.99 5.32 -18.40
C ASN A 109 -4.08 6.20 -19.01
N ALA A 110 -4.35 7.37 -18.43
CA ALA A 110 -5.35 8.29 -18.96
C ALA A 110 -4.98 8.77 -20.38
N LYS A 111 -3.70 9.08 -20.61
CA LYS A 111 -3.19 9.47 -21.93
C LYS A 111 -3.33 8.34 -22.93
N LEU A 112 -2.86 7.14 -22.60
CA LEU A 112 -2.91 5.96 -23.47
C LEU A 112 -4.35 5.58 -23.84
N ARG A 113 -5.28 5.64 -22.87
CA ARG A 113 -6.71 5.43 -23.13
C ARG A 113 -7.28 6.48 -24.09
N GLY A 114 -6.90 7.76 -23.91
CA GLY A 114 -7.31 8.82 -24.83
C GLY A 114 -6.78 8.61 -26.26
N GLU A 115 -5.55 8.12 -26.40
CA GLU A 115 -4.96 7.78 -27.70
C GLU A 115 -5.63 6.55 -28.35
N ALA A 116 -5.95 5.52 -27.57
CA ALA A 116 -6.69 4.36 -28.04
C ALA A 116 -8.06 4.77 -28.60
N LEU A 117 -8.83 5.57 -27.85
CA LEU A 117 -10.13 6.08 -28.31
C LEU A 117 -10.03 6.87 -29.63
N LYS A 118 -8.95 7.63 -29.84
CA LYS A 118 -8.73 8.34 -31.11
C LYS A 118 -8.44 7.37 -32.25
N LYS A 119 -7.62 6.34 -32.01
CA LYS A 119 -7.30 5.31 -33.00
C LYS A 119 -8.54 4.50 -33.36
N ASP A 120 -9.36 4.13 -32.39
CA ASP A 120 -10.60 3.39 -32.60
C ASP A 120 -11.57 4.16 -33.50
N ARG A 121 -11.68 5.49 -33.32
CA ARG A 121 -12.47 6.35 -34.22
C ARG A 121 -11.92 6.34 -35.64
N VAL A 122 -10.62 6.47 -35.81
CA VAL A 122 -9.98 6.44 -37.15
C VAL A 122 -10.19 5.08 -37.83
N ILE A 123 -10.14 3.98 -37.06
CA ILE A 123 -10.43 2.64 -37.59
C ILE A 123 -11.89 2.57 -38.03
N ALA A 124 -12.84 2.99 -37.18
CA ALA A 124 -14.26 3.00 -37.53
C ALA A 124 -14.56 3.83 -38.79
N ASP A 125 -13.94 5.01 -38.93
CA ASP A 125 -14.10 5.85 -40.12
C ASP A 125 -13.55 5.18 -41.38
N ARG A 126 -12.41 4.47 -41.26
CA ARG A 126 -11.82 3.71 -42.37
C ARG A 126 -12.68 2.52 -42.77
N ASP A 127 -13.22 1.79 -41.80
CA ASP A 127 -14.08 0.64 -42.05
C ASP A 127 -15.36 1.07 -42.77
N ALA A 128 -15.97 2.18 -42.35
CA ALA A 128 -17.12 2.77 -43.03
C ALA A 128 -16.80 3.17 -44.48
N ALA A 129 -15.62 3.77 -44.72
CA ALA A 129 -15.18 4.11 -46.07
C ALA A 129 -14.98 2.86 -46.95
N LEU A 130 -14.36 1.80 -46.40
CA LEU A 130 -14.18 0.54 -47.11
C LEU A 130 -15.52 -0.13 -47.43
N GLU A 131 -16.51 -0.05 -46.54
CA GLU A 131 -17.85 -0.57 -46.79
C GLU A 131 -18.52 0.14 -47.98
N VAL A 132 -18.45 1.47 -48.04
CA VAL A 132 -19.00 2.26 -49.15
C VAL A 132 -18.29 1.93 -50.47
N LEU A 133 -16.96 1.84 -50.45
CA LEU A 133 -16.18 1.46 -51.63
C LEU A 133 -16.52 0.04 -52.10
N GLY A 134 -16.66 -0.91 -51.17
CA GLY A 134 -17.08 -2.29 -51.47
C GLY A 134 -18.43 -2.33 -52.17
N LYS A 135 -19.43 -1.59 -51.68
CA LYS A 135 -20.75 -1.46 -52.33
C LYS A 135 -20.64 -0.88 -53.74
N GLY A 136 -19.78 0.13 -53.94
CA GLY A 136 -19.52 0.73 -55.25
C GLY A 136 -18.91 -0.25 -56.25
N VAL A 137 -17.93 -1.06 -55.82
CA VAL A 137 -17.33 -2.10 -56.66
C VAL A 137 -18.37 -3.14 -57.07
N SER A 138 -19.15 -3.67 -56.13
CA SER A 138 -20.21 -4.65 -56.43
C SER A 138 -21.26 -4.10 -57.39
N PHE A 139 -21.61 -2.82 -57.28
CA PHE A 139 -22.53 -2.17 -58.22
C PHE A 139 -21.95 -2.11 -59.64
N LEU A 140 -20.66 -1.79 -59.79
CA LEU A 140 -20.00 -1.74 -61.10
C LEU A 140 -19.87 -3.14 -61.72
N GLU A 141 -19.61 -4.16 -60.91
CA GLU A 141 -19.62 -5.55 -61.39
C GLU A 141 -21.00 -5.99 -61.90
N ALA A 142 -22.08 -5.56 -61.24
CA ALA A 142 -23.45 -5.82 -61.69
C ALA A 142 -23.77 -5.13 -63.03
N LEU A 143 -23.33 -3.89 -63.23
CA LEU A 143 -23.49 -3.19 -64.52
C LEU A 143 -22.64 -3.84 -65.64
N SER A 144 -21.41 -4.23 -65.30
CA SER A 144 -20.49 -4.88 -66.25
C SER A 144 -20.99 -6.24 -66.72
N SER A 145 -21.53 -7.06 -65.80
CA SER A 145 -22.10 -8.37 -66.14
C SER A 145 -23.35 -8.25 -67.02
N ARG A 146 -24.22 -7.25 -66.76
CA ARG A 146 -25.41 -6.99 -67.57
C ARG A 146 -25.11 -6.50 -68.98
N ASN A 147 -24.05 -5.73 -69.19
CA ASN A 147 -23.65 -5.26 -70.52
C ASN A 147 -22.92 -6.32 -71.36
N ARG A 148 -22.49 -7.43 -70.74
CA ARG A 148 -21.71 -8.50 -71.38
C ARG A 148 -22.58 -9.68 -71.84
N SER A 149 -23.87 -9.67 -71.48
CA SER A 149 -24.94 -10.57 -71.94
C SER A 149 -25.76 -9.93 -73.05
#